data_AF-A0A8J3VV28-F1
#
_entry.id   AF-A0A8J3VV28-F1
#
_cell.length_a   1.000
_cell.length_b   1.000
_cell.length_c   1.000
_cell.angle_alpha   90.00
_cell.angle_beta   90.00
_cell.angle_gamma   90.00
#
_symmetry.space_group_name_H-M   'P 1'
#
loop_
_entity.id
_entity.type
_entity.pdbx_description
1 polymer ?
#
loop_
_entity_poly.entity_id
_entity_poly.type
_entity_poly.pdbx_seq_one_letter_code
_entity_poly.pdbx_strand_id
1 'polypeptide(L)'
;MTAVARDPWRGTPPGHATAATVATCTRLRHGGDWRAACAAAGFHVDVDFDAARAAYGPDVVRRLTADLGELVPDLLWQYLPDLFHTRLSLDPRVVVLSPVARASGSPPKPPALVVTLASEPDTVRRPRLTLAHQDRLPRHSIRTLPAACWRAGAVAERRDAYTVPEPYAAGEVDALRVGAMSPDDLHPLVHDALYPDRVRAPVAPSWTWPPVRVRCGAVWHEVRIVDGRLDTPAHDDREIDREFTFGGLGGPMGGCASAVRAWRTGEGRLPKRLRWQRVDFFRHALYGHTDDVLAMLDAGFDVAARDGAGATLMHYLGRVDHRRLWPRLRAAGLPVDTRDHQGGTPLRHAVALQSEEVVTLLLDAGADPHAIDADRTSPIDRQEQYVEDYRRHRQLLPAQVPPSSILARLRATAAR
;
A
#
# COMPACT_ATOMS: atom_id res chain seq x y z
N MET A 1 18.13 14.36 29.84
CA MET A 1 17.52 13.14 29.27
C MET A 1 16.40 13.55 28.32
N THR A 2 16.76 13.84 27.07
CA THR A 2 15.81 14.26 26.04
C THR A 2 15.11 13.03 25.47
N ALA A 3 13.78 13.01 25.55
CA ALA A 3 12.94 12.00 24.92
C ALA A 3 13.21 12.03 23.41
N VAL A 4 13.82 10.96 22.89
CA VAL A 4 13.88 10.72 21.44
C VAL A 4 12.45 10.46 21.01
N ALA A 5 11.80 11.45 20.39
CA ALA A 5 10.50 11.28 19.76
C ALA A 5 10.60 10.08 18.80
N ARG A 6 9.87 9.00 19.11
CA ARG A 6 9.75 7.86 18.20
C ARG A 6 9.18 8.41 16.90
N ASP A 7 9.94 8.27 15.82
CA ASP A 7 9.50 8.61 14.46
C ASP A 7 8.19 7.85 14.19
N PRO A 8 7.03 8.52 14.09
CA PRO A 8 5.73 7.85 13.95
C PRO A 8 5.61 7.10 12.62
N TRP A 9 6.60 7.21 11.74
CA TRP A 9 6.66 6.59 10.41
C TRP A 9 7.62 5.40 10.33
N ARG A 10 8.09 4.88 11.48
CA ARG A 10 8.85 3.61 11.54
C ARG A 10 7.94 2.43 11.16
N GLY A 11 7.94 2.03 9.89
CA GLY A 11 7.21 0.86 9.43
C GLY A 11 6.49 0.99 8.09
N THR A 12 6.44 2.19 7.50
CA THR A 12 5.86 2.37 6.16
C THR A 12 6.79 1.74 5.12
N PRO A 13 6.33 0.77 4.30
CA PRO A 13 7.16 0.23 3.23
C PRO A 13 7.50 1.37 2.25
N PRO A 14 8.72 1.42 1.69
CA PRO A 14 9.10 2.50 0.80
C PRO A 14 8.22 2.48 -0.45
N GLY A 15 7.55 3.59 -0.78
CA GLY A 15 7.05 3.82 -2.13
C GLY A 15 8.24 4.06 -3.05
N HIS A 16 8.52 3.16 -3.99
CA HIS A 16 9.83 3.13 -4.67
C HIS A 16 10.03 4.26 -5.70
N ALA A 17 10.51 5.44 -5.31
CA ALA A 17 11.19 6.30 -6.28
C ALA A 17 12.27 5.46 -6.97
N THR A 18 12.24 5.36 -8.31
CA THR A 18 13.22 4.55 -9.04
C THR A 18 14.62 5.14 -8.86
N ALA A 19 15.68 4.35 -9.00
CA ALA A 19 17.04 4.89 -8.93
C ALA A 19 17.25 6.03 -9.96
N ALA A 20 16.61 5.93 -11.13
CA ALA A 20 16.61 6.96 -12.16
C ALA A 20 15.86 8.23 -11.73
N THR A 21 14.69 8.10 -11.08
CA THR A 21 13.94 9.22 -10.51
C THR A 21 14.77 9.91 -9.42
N VAL A 22 15.35 9.15 -8.49
CA VAL A 22 16.20 9.67 -7.41
C VAL A 22 17.41 10.42 -7.96
N ALA A 23 18.12 9.83 -8.93
CA ALA A 23 19.27 10.48 -9.57
C ALA A 23 18.86 11.78 -10.29
N THR A 24 17.73 11.76 -11.00
CA THR A 24 17.19 12.92 -11.70
C THR A 24 16.78 14.04 -10.74
N CYS A 25 16.01 13.72 -9.71
CA CYS A 25 15.60 14.67 -8.66
C CYS A 25 16.81 15.25 -7.93
N THR A 26 17.80 14.41 -7.60
CA THR A 26 19.06 14.81 -6.95
C THR A 26 19.84 15.80 -7.80
N ARG A 27 20.02 15.51 -9.09
CA ARG A 27 20.71 16.40 -10.03
C ARG A 27 19.99 17.73 -10.18
N LEU A 28 18.67 17.71 -10.37
CA LEU A 28 17.85 18.93 -10.53
C LEU A 28 17.86 19.80 -9.27
N ARG A 29 17.79 19.17 -8.10
CA ARG A 29 17.92 19.85 -6.80
C ARG A 29 19.29 20.50 -6.61
N HIS A 30 20.39 19.80 -6.93
CA HIS A 30 21.73 20.39 -6.89
C HIS A 30 21.92 21.51 -7.92
N GLY A 31 21.18 21.47 -9.03
CA GLY A 31 21.10 22.57 -9.99
C GLY A 31 20.21 23.73 -9.57
N GLY A 32 19.55 23.67 -8.41
CA GLY A 32 18.65 24.72 -7.90
C GLY A 32 17.24 24.70 -8.49
N ASP A 33 16.91 23.75 -9.36
CA ASP A 33 15.59 23.65 -10.00
C ASP A 33 14.68 22.67 -9.24
N TRP A 34 14.18 23.14 -8.09
CA TRP A 34 13.28 22.36 -7.25
C TRP A 34 11.94 22.05 -7.93
N ARG A 35 11.49 22.90 -8.87
CA ARG A 35 10.24 22.68 -9.62
C ARG A 35 10.39 21.50 -10.57
N ALA A 36 11.48 21.46 -11.32
CA ALA A 36 11.80 20.32 -12.17
C ALA A 36 12.05 19.06 -11.33
N ALA A 37 12.68 19.17 -10.16
CA ALA A 37 12.86 18.04 -9.24
C ALA A 37 11.50 17.47 -8.76
N CYS A 38 10.55 18.34 -8.39
CA CYS A 38 9.20 17.91 -8.01
C CYS A 38 8.44 17.28 -9.19
N ALA A 39 8.56 17.84 -10.40
CA ALA A 39 7.95 17.29 -11.60
C ALA A 39 8.52 15.92 -11.97
N ALA A 40 9.84 15.73 -11.82
CA ALA A 40 10.52 14.45 -12.00
C ALA A 40 10.08 13.40 -10.98
N ALA A 41 9.76 13.83 -9.75
CA ALA A 41 9.16 12.99 -8.71
C ALA A 41 7.64 12.75 -8.90
N GLY A 42 7.05 13.27 -9.99
CA GLY A 42 5.64 13.05 -10.34
C GLY A 42 4.66 14.04 -9.72
N PHE A 43 5.12 15.13 -9.11
CA PHE A 43 4.24 16.18 -8.57
C PHE A 43 3.88 17.21 -9.65
N HIS A 44 2.64 17.68 -9.62
CA HIS A 44 2.24 18.89 -10.33
C HIS A 44 2.48 20.09 -9.40
N VAL A 45 3.45 20.95 -9.70
CA VAL A 45 3.78 22.10 -8.85
C VAL A 45 2.91 23.30 -9.22
N ASP A 46 2.15 23.78 -8.25
CA ASP A 46 1.29 24.96 -8.37
C ASP A 46 1.44 25.85 -7.13
N VAL A 47 2.63 26.45 -7.03
CA VAL A 47 3.04 27.34 -5.93
C VAL A 47 3.08 28.77 -6.46
N ASP A 48 2.09 29.56 -6.03
CA ASP A 48 1.98 30.99 -6.33
C ASP A 48 2.75 31.84 -5.32
N PHE A 49 3.95 32.26 -5.70
CA PHE A 49 4.78 33.13 -4.87
C PHE A 49 4.32 34.58 -4.84
N ASP A 50 3.55 35.04 -5.83
CA ASP A 50 3.08 36.42 -5.88
C ASP A 50 1.91 36.60 -4.92
N ALA A 51 0.98 35.65 -4.89
CA ALA A 51 -0.05 35.56 -3.86
C ALA A 51 0.57 35.40 -2.46
N ALA A 52 1.60 34.54 -2.30
CA ALA A 52 2.29 34.40 -1.03
C ALA A 52 3.04 35.67 -0.61
N ARG A 53 3.65 36.41 -1.55
CA ARG A 53 4.32 37.69 -1.28
C ARG A 53 3.32 38.75 -0.83
N ALA A 54 2.16 38.82 -1.47
CA ALA A 54 1.10 39.75 -1.12
C ALA A 54 0.50 39.45 0.27
N ALA A 55 0.33 38.16 0.61
CA ALA A 55 -0.31 37.75 1.86
C ALA A 55 0.65 37.70 3.08
N TYR A 56 1.93 37.38 2.87
CA TYR A 56 2.86 37.08 3.97
C TYR A 56 4.19 37.86 3.91
N GLY A 57 4.39 38.67 2.86
CA GLY A 57 5.58 39.49 2.69
C GLY A 57 6.78 38.77 2.04
N PRO A 58 7.78 39.55 1.60
CA PRO A 58 8.92 39.05 0.81
C PRO A 58 9.83 38.10 1.62
N ASP A 59 9.94 38.30 2.94
CA ASP A 59 10.77 37.45 3.80
C ASP A 59 10.24 36.03 3.92
N VAL A 60 8.92 35.85 3.99
CA VAL A 60 8.29 34.53 4.02
C VAL A 60 8.54 33.81 2.70
N VAL A 61 8.36 34.51 1.57
CA VAL A 61 8.65 33.95 0.23
C VAL A 61 10.11 33.56 0.10
N ARG A 62 11.06 34.39 0.56
CA ARG A 62 12.50 34.07 0.53
C ARG A 62 12.80 32.78 1.28
N ARG A 63 12.24 32.61 2.48
CA ARG A 63 12.45 31.39 3.28
C ARG A 63 11.75 30.17 2.68
N LEU A 64 10.54 30.32 2.13
CA LEU A 64 9.84 29.24 1.42
C LEU A 64 10.63 28.75 0.20
N THR A 65 11.20 29.67 -0.57
CA THR A 65 12.06 29.33 -1.72
C THR A 65 13.31 28.58 -1.27
N ALA A 66 13.91 28.95 -0.13
CA ALA A 66 15.04 28.22 0.44
C ALA A 66 14.65 26.80 0.88
N ASP A 67 13.54 26.65 1.62
CA ASP A 67 13.00 25.34 2.02
C ASP A 67 12.69 24.45 0.81
N LEU A 68 12.08 25.03 -0.25
CA LEU A 68 11.77 24.30 -1.48
C LEU A 68 13.03 23.92 -2.26
N GLY A 69 14.08 24.73 -2.22
CA GLY A 69 15.38 24.40 -2.80
C GLY A 69 16.04 23.16 -2.15
N GLU A 70 15.77 22.91 -0.87
CA GLU A 70 16.28 21.73 -0.15
C GLU A 70 15.29 20.56 -0.07
N LEU A 71 14.06 20.75 -0.58
CA LEU A 71 13.02 19.71 -0.60
C LEU A 71 13.49 18.48 -1.36
N VAL A 72 13.24 17.29 -0.80
CA VAL A 72 13.58 16.00 -1.40
C VAL A 72 12.28 15.32 -1.86
N PRO A 73 11.77 15.68 -3.06
CA PRO A 73 10.42 15.30 -3.48
C PRO A 73 10.27 13.80 -3.74
N ASP A 74 11.34 13.12 -4.10
CA ASP A 74 11.41 11.67 -4.29
C ASP A 74 11.21 10.89 -2.98
N LEU A 75 11.55 11.46 -1.83
CA LEU A 75 11.26 10.88 -0.51
C LEU A 75 9.86 11.22 0.00
N LEU A 76 9.20 12.27 -0.50
CA LEU A 76 7.88 12.69 0.00
C LEU A 76 6.87 11.53 -0.05
N TRP A 77 6.88 10.77 -1.14
CA TRP A 77 6.02 9.61 -1.34
C TRP A 77 6.09 8.57 -0.22
N GLN A 78 7.21 8.44 0.49
CA GLN A 78 7.34 7.51 1.62
C GLN A 78 6.52 7.94 2.85
N TYR A 79 6.25 9.23 3.00
CA TYR A 79 5.65 9.82 4.20
C TYR A 79 4.25 10.40 3.97
N LEU A 80 3.74 10.33 2.73
CA LEU A 80 2.36 10.67 2.46
C LEU A 80 1.46 9.50 2.91
N PRO A 81 0.41 9.75 3.73
CA PRO A 81 -0.50 8.72 4.17
C PRO A 81 -1.24 8.14 2.98
N ASP A 82 -1.14 6.82 2.85
CA ASP A 82 -1.71 6.05 1.77
C ASP A 82 -3.00 5.39 2.24
N LEU A 83 -4.10 5.64 1.55
CA LEU A 83 -5.38 5.00 1.84
C LEU A 83 -5.36 3.52 1.49
N PHE A 84 -4.50 3.09 0.55
CA PHE A 84 -4.55 1.74 -0.03
C PHE A 84 -3.16 1.14 -0.32
N HIS A 85 -2.08 1.69 0.25
CA HIS A 85 -0.69 1.32 -0.03
C HIS A 85 -0.31 1.36 -1.54
N THR A 86 -0.86 2.32 -2.30
CA THR A 86 -0.50 2.62 -3.69
C THR A 86 -0.11 4.10 -3.88
N ARG A 87 0.83 4.39 -4.79
CA ARG A 87 1.23 5.78 -5.16
C ARG A 87 0.09 6.66 -5.69
N LEU A 88 -1.08 6.10 -5.96
CA LEU A 88 -2.21 6.82 -6.55
C LEU A 88 -3.34 7.07 -5.55
N SER A 89 -3.20 6.59 -4.31
CA SER A 89 -4.24 6.58 -3.29
C SER A 89 -3.81 7.32 -2.04
N LEU A 90 -3.61 8.63 -2.14
CA LEU A 90 -3.40 9.47 -0.96
C LEU A 90 -4.74 9.88 -0.37
N ASP A 91 -4.75 10.19 0.93
CA ASP A 91 -5.81 11.01 1.50
C ASP A 91 -5.97 12.29 0.62
N PRO A 92 -7.19 12.63 0.17
CA PRO A 92 -7.40 13.74 -0.76
C PRO A 92 -6.95 15.11 -0.21
N ARG A 93 -6.64 15.24 1.09
CA ARG A 93 -6.17 16.50 1.71
C ARG A 93 -5.00 16.28 2.68
N VAL A 94 -3.82 15.92 2.19
CA VAL A 94 -2.60 15.86 3.02
C VAL A 94 -1.93 17.24 3.12
N VAL A 95 -1.85 17.77 4.34
CA VAL A 95 -1.12 19.01 4.61
C VAL A 95 0.28 18.68 5.11
N VAL A 96 1.30 19.17 4.39
CA VAL A 96 2.71 18.93 4.66
C VAL A 96 3.35 20.22 5.18
N LEU A 97 3.62 20.32 6.48
CA LEU A 97 4.23 21.54 7.01
C LEU A 97 5.72 21.65 6.60
N SER A 98 6.07 22.78 5.97
CA SER A 98 7.47 23.17 5.76
C SER A 98 8.13 23.60 7.08
N PRO A 99 9.46 23.53 7.21
CA PRO A 99 10.18 24.07 8.36
C PRO A 99 9.82 25.53 8.66
N VAL A 100 9.65 26.37 7.64
CA VAL A 100 9.16 27.75 7.79
C VAL A 100 7.76 27.83 8.39
N ALA A 101 6.89 26.86 8.10
CA ALA A 101 5.56 26.77 8.69
C ALA A 101 5.58 26.55 10.22
N ARG A 102 6.71 26.08 10.77
CA ARG A 102 6.92 25.82 12.21
C ARG A 102 7.49 27.02 12.96
N ALA A 103 8.03 28.01 12.24
CA ALA A 103 8.71 29.16 12.80
C ALA A 103 7.84 30.42 12.70
N SER A 104 6.76 30.52 13.48
CA SER A 104 6.27 31.83 13.92
C SER A 104 5.49 31.77 15.23
N GLY A 105 5.89 32.64 16.16
CA GLY A 105 5.01 33.17 17.20
C GLY A 105 4.31 34.41 16.64
N SER A 106 3.01 34.50 16.93
CA SER A 106 2.02 35.50 16.49
C SER A 106 1.52 35.41 15.02
N PRO A 107 0.21 35.62 14.79
CA PRO A 107 -0.45 35.54 13.49
C PRO A 107 -0.14 36.75 12.57
N PRO A 108 -0.30 36.60 11.23
CA PRO A 108 -0.77 35.40 10.54
C PRO A 108 0.29 34.31 10.47
N LYS A 109 -0.13 33.05 10.68
CA LYS A 109 0.78 31.92 10.55
C LYS A 109 1.30 31.83 9.09
N PRO A 110 2.58 31.52 8.88
CA PRO A 110 3.14 31.33 7.55
C PRO A 110 2.35 30.26 6.75
N PRO A 111 2.35 30.30 5.41
CA PRO A 111 1.62 29.32 4.61
C PRO A 111 2.21 27.91 4.81
N ALA A 112 1.35 26.90 4.72
CA ALA A 112 1.74 25.50 4.66
C ALA A 112 1.85 25.06 3.20
N LEU A 113 2.77 24.14 2.94
CA LEU A 113 2.79 23.39 1.69
C LEU A 113 1.70 22.30 1.77
N VAL A 114 0.88 22.16 0.74
CA VAL A 114 -0.21 21.20 0.72
C VAL A 114 -0.03 20.28 -0.46
N VAL A 115 -0.13 18.98 -0.20
CA VAL A 115 -0.16 17.96 -1.23
C VAL A 115 -1.60 17.50 -1.37
N THR A 116 -2.22 17.86 -2.49
CA THR A 116 -3.59 17.44 -2.83
C THR A 116 -3.55 16.44 -3.96
N LEU A 117 -4.38 15.40 -3.91
CA LEU A 117 -4.68 14.66 -5.12
C LEU A 117 -5.82 15.38 -5.84
N ALA A 118 -5.53 15.93 -7.00
CA ALA A 118 -6.57 16.52 -7.84
C ALA A 118 -7.59 15.41 -8.20
N SER A 119 -8.86 15.66 -7.91
CA SER A 119 -9.98 14.77 -8.25
C SER A 119 -10.43 15.01 -9.69
N GLU A 120 -9.49 14.99 -10.65
CA GLU A 120 -9.81 15.15 -12.08
C GLU A 120 -9.95 13.77 -12.76
N PRO A 121 -10.87 13.60 -13.73
CA PRO A 121 -11.34 12.26 -14.08
C PRO A 121 -10.48 11.44 -15.05
N ASP A 122 -9.52 11.99 -15.80
CA ASP A 122 -9.05 11.24 -16.99
C ASP A 122 -7.58 11.40 -17.41
N THR A 123 -6.67 11.73 -16.49
CA THR A 123 -5.23 11.57 -16.74
C THR A 123 -4.52 11.12 -15.47
N VAL A 124 -3.35 10.49 -15.63
CA VAL A 124 -2.46 10.03 -14.54
C VAL A 124 -2.51 11.00 -13.36
N ARG A 125 -3.12 10.57 -12.24
CA ARG A 125 -3.36 11.39 -11.04
C ARG A 125 -2.02 11.80 -10.41
N ARG A 126 -1.50 12.97 -10.78
CA ARG A 126 -0.29 13.53 -10.17
C ARG A 126 -0.67 14.34 -8.93
N PRO A 127 -0.05 14.11 -7.76
CA PRO A 127 -0.25 14.95 -6.59
C PRO A 127 0.14 16.39 -6.91
N ARG A 128 -0.75 17.33 -6.59
CA ARG A 128 -0.56 18.75 -6.76
C ARG A 128 0.04 19.34 -5.49
N LEU A 129 1.15 20.06 -5.65
CA LEU A 129 1.86 20.75 -4.60
C LEU A 129 1.47 22.23 -4.62
N THR A 130 0.76 22.71 -3.59
CA THR A 130 0.23 24.09 -3.49
C THR A 130 0.59 24.74 -2.16
N LEU A 131 0.32 26.04 -2.01
CA LEU A 131 0.40 26.76 -0.73
C LEU A 131 -1.01 27.02 -0.17
N ALA A 132 -1.19 26.86 1.14
CA ALA A 132 -2.45 27.19 1.82
C ALA A 132 -2.23 27.90 3.17
N HIS A 133 -3.20 28.73 3.56
CA HIS A 133 -3.20 29.39 4.87
C HIS A 133 -3.46 28.37 5.98
N GLN A 134 -2.55 28.25 6.95
CA GLN A 134 -2.63 27.23 8.01
C GLN A 134 -3.95 27.25 8.78
N ASP A 135 -4.48 28.43 9.10
CA ASP A 135 -5.74 28.55 9.85
C ASP A 135 -6.99 28.07 9.07
N ARG A 136 -6.89 27.86 7.76
CA ARG A 136 -7.96 27.29 6.93
C ARG A 136 -7.87 25.76 6.81
N LEU A 137 -6.88 25.15 7.44
CA LEU A 137 -6.60 23.71 7.33
C LEU A 137 -7.16 22.96 8.54
N PRO A 138 -7.85 21.82 8.35
CA PRO A 138 -8.30 20.99 9.45
C PRO A 138 -7.11 20.48 10.25
N ARG A 139 -7.13 20.61 11.59
CA ARG A 139 -6.02 20.18 12.45
C ARG A 139 -5.64 18.70 12.26
N HIS A 140 -6.62 17.85 11.98
CA HIS A 140 -6.42 16.41 11.76
C HIS A 140 -5.75 16.08 10.42
N SER A 141 -5.67 17.02 9.46
CA SER A 141 -5.01 16.85 8.16
C SER A 141 -3.53 17.27 8.17
N ILE A 142 -3.10 17.95 9.24
CA ILE A 142 -1.75 18.49 9.37
C ILE A 142 -0.77 17.37 9.73
N ARG A 143 0.27 17.20 8.92
CA ARG A 143 1.35 16.24 9.14
C ARG A 143 2.70 16.95 9.08
N THR A 144 3.60 16.55 9.98
CA THR A 144 4.98 17.03 10.00
C THR A 144 5.87 15.99 9.36
N LEU A 145 6.62 16.39 8.33
CA LEU A 145 7.59 15.50 7.70
C LEU A 145 8.91 15.46 8.46
N PRO A 146 9.68 14.36 8.36
CA PRO A 146 11.04 14.30 8.85
C PRO A 146 11.94 15.37 8.21
N ALA A 147 12.98 15.79 8.92
CA ALA A 147 13.96 16.74 8.41
C ALA A 147 14.63 16.29 7.10
N ALA A 148 14.78 14.98 6.88
CA ALA A 148 15.33 14.41 5.65
C ALA A 148 14.49 14.70 4.39
N CYS A 149 13.21 15.03 4.52
CA CYS A 149 12.38 15.48 3.39
C CYS A 149 12.67 16.94 2.99
N TRP A 150 13.31 17.71 3.88
CA TRP A 150 13.53 19.15 3.74
C TRP A 150 15.00 19.56 3.73
N ARG A 151 15.91 18.59 3.87
CA ARG A 151 17.35 18.82 3.95
C ARG A 151 18.07 17.78 3.11
N ALA A 152 18.42 18.19 1.90
CA ALA A 152 19.26 17.43 0.97
C ALA A 152 20.49 16.78 1.62
N GLY A 153 21.20 17.50 2.50
CA GLY A 153 22.41 16.98 3.16
C GLY A 153 22.13 15.83 4.14
N ALA A 154 20.94 15.79 4.73
CA ALA A 154 20.52 14.73 5.67
C ALA A 154 20.13 13.42 4.96
N VAL A 155 20.09 13.43 3.62
CA VAL A 155 19.78 12.26 2.78
C VAL A 155 20.91 11.22 2.82
N ALA A 156 22.17 11.67 2.84
CA ALA A 156 23.35 10.80 2.86
C ALA A 156 23.40 9.91 4.11
N GLU A 157 22.83 10.37 5.22
CA GLU A 157 22.71 9.65 6.49
C GLU A 157 21.61 8.57 6.47
N ARG A 158 20.76 8.51 5.43
CA ARG A 158 19.69 7.52 5.24
C ARG A 158 19.85 6.68 3.96
N ARG A 159 21.05 6.16 3.68
CA ARG A 159 21.28 5.15 2.61
C ARG A 159 20.26 4.00 2.62
N ASP A 160 19.77 3.66 3.81
CA ASP A 160 18.76 2.64 4.10
C ASP A 160 17.38 2.95 3.51
N ALA A 161 17.04 4.24 3.33
CA ALA A 161 15.77 4.68 2.74
C ALA A 161 15.76 4.56 1.20
N TYR A 162 16.94 4.50 0.59
CA TYR A 162 17.14 4.36 -0.87
C TYR A 162 17.56 2.95 -1.28
N THR A 163 17.77 2.05 -0.34
CA THR A 163 18.08 0.64 -0.65
C THR A 163 16.78 -0.07 -1.01
N VAL A 164 16.35 0.14 -2.25
CA VAL A 164 15.46 -0.80 -2.94
C VAL A 164 16.28 -2.08 -3.16
N PRO A 165 15.83 -3.26 -2.71
CA PRO A 165 16.44 -4.51 -3.16
C PRO A 165 16.44 -4.53 -4.69
N GLU A 166 17.56 -4.96 -5.28
CA GLU A 166 17.92 -4.70 -6.68
C GLU A 166 17.07 -5.34 -7.81
N PRO A 167 15.91 -6.02 -7.61
CA PRO A 167 15.07 -6.34 -8.77
C PRO A 167 14.15 -5.20 -9.26
N TYR A 168 13.97 -4.10 -8.51
CA TYR A 168 12.80 -3.21 -8.69
C TYR A 168 13.12 -1.76 -9.12
N ALA A 169 14.32 -1.49 -9.65
CA ALA A 169 14.79 -0.11 -9.87
C ALA A 169 14.58 0.47 -11.29
N ALA A 170 14.17 -0.33 -12.28
CA ALA A 170 13.83 0.16 -13.61
C ALA A 170 12.34 -0.06 -13.87
N GLY A 171 11.61 0.98 -14.30
CA GLY A 171 10.26 0.79 -14.81
C GLY A 171 10.30 -0.15 -16.02
N GLU A 172 9.29 -1.00 -16.18
CA GLU A 172 9.21 -2.03 -17.24
C GLU A 172 9.54 -1.46 -18.64
N VAL A 173 9.10 -0.24 -18.94
CA VAL A 173 9.37 0.45 -20.22
C VAL A 173 10.85 0.79 -20.45
N ASP A 174 11.57 1.20 -19.40
CA ASP A 174 12.99 1.52 -19.53
C ASP A 174 13.84 0.24 -19.55
N ALA A 175 13.41 -0.81 -18.83
CA ALA A 175 14.01 -2.13 -18.90
C ALA A 175 13.87 -2.75 -20.30
N LEU A 176 12.72 -2.55 -20.96
CA LEU A 176 12.52 -2.91 -22.37
C LEU A 176 13.46 -2.14 -23.31
N ARG A 177 13.58 -0.82 -23.13
CA ARG A 177 14.40 0.04 -24.00
C ARG A 177 15.89 -0.30 -23.95
N VAL A 178 16.40 -0.72 -22.79
CA VAL A 178 17.80 -1.11 -22.63
C VAL A 178 18.04 -2.61 -22.82
N GLY A 179 17.01 -3.38 -23.18
CA GLY A 179 17.09 -4.82 -23.40
C GLY A 179 17.34 -5.64 -22.13
N ALA A 180 17.10 -5.06 -20.94
CA ALA A 180 17.18 -5.76 -19.66
C ALA A 180 15.91 -6.57 -19.33
N MET A 181 14.87 -6.42 -20.15
CA MET A 181 13.57 -7.09 -20.06
C MET A 181 13.06 -7.38 -21.48
N SER A 182 12.44 -8.53 -21.69
CA SER A 182 11.74 -8.86 -22.94
C SER A 182 10.31 -8.33 -22.90
N PRO A 183 9.67 -8.00 -24.04
CA PRO A 183 8.23 -7.75 -24.07
C PRO A 183 7.41 -8.86 -23.40
N ASP A 184 7.86 -10.12 -23.48
CA ASP A 184 7.18 -11.26 -22.84
C ASP A 184 7.25 -11.23 -21.30
N ASP A 185 8.07 -10.37 -20.71
CA ASP A 185 8.19 -10.21 -19.25
C ASP A 185 7.27 -9.11 -18.70
N LEU A 186 6.53 -8.40 -19.57
CA LEU A 186 5.56 -7.38 -19.18
C LEU A 186 4.32 -7.98 -18.48
N HIS A 187 3.70 -7.19 -17.61
CA HIS A 187 2.36 -7.47 -17.10
C HIS A 187 1.37 -7.77 -18.26
N PRO A 188 0.51 -8.81 -18.19
CA PRO A 188 -0.35 -9.23 -19.32
C PRO A 188 -1.19 -8.10 -19.93
N LEU A 189 -1.85 -7.28 -19.12
CA LEU A 189 -2.63 -6.13 -19.62
C LEU A 189 -1.77 -5.07 -20.33
N VAL A 190 -0.50 -4.91 -19.93
CA VAL A 190 0.43 -3.95 -20.53
C VAL A 190 1.06 -4.55 -21.78
N HIS A 191 1.41 -5.84 -21.73
CA HIS A 191 1.82 -6.63 -22.88
C HIS A 191 0.77 -6.58 -23.98
N ASP A 192 -0.49 -6.90 -23.68
CA ASP A 192 -1.56 -6.97 -24.68
C ASP A 192 -1.89 -5.59 -25.28
N ALA A 193 -1.70 -4.53 -24.49
CA ALA A 193 -1.87 -3.16 -24.97
C ALA A 193 -0.71 -2.67 -25.87
N LEU A 194 0.54 -3.08 -25.59
CA LEU A 194 1.74 -2.61 -26.29
C LEU A 194 2.20 -3.55 -27.42
N TYR A 195 1.88 -4.84 -27.31
CA TYR A 195 2.30 -5.93 -28.20
C TYR A 195 1.13 -6.89 -28.51
N PRO A 196 0.00 -6.40 -29.05
CA PRO A 196 -1.21 -7.19 -29.26
C PRO A 196 -1.02 -8.39 -30.21
N ASP A 197 -0.07 -8.30 -31.14
CA ASP A 197 0.20 -9.35 -32.13
C ASP A 197 1.25 -10.38 -31.67
N ARG A 198 1.81 -10.21 -30.47
CA ARG A 198 2.86 -11.08 -29.93
C ARG A 198 2.25 -12.19 -29.08
N VAL A 199 2.50 -13.45 -29.45
CA VAL A 199 2.11 -14.60 -28.62
C VAL A 199 3.16 -14.80 -27.54
N ARG A 200 2.81 -14.53 -26.28
CA ARG A 200 3.68 -14.72 -25.12
C ARG A 200 3.94 -16.22 -24.92
N ALA A 201 5.20 -16.63 -24.90
CA ALA A 201 5.57 -17.98 -24.49
C ALA A 201 5.25 -18.17 -23.00
N PRO A 202 4.62 -19.27 -22.57
CA PRO A 202 4.39 -19.53 -21.16
C PRO A 202 5.74 -19.76 -20.48
N VAL A 203 6.29 -18.71 -19.87
CA VAL A 203 7.33 -18.87 -18.85
C VAL A 203 6.59 -19.43 -17.64
N ALA A 204 6.74 -20.72 -17.36
CA ALA A 204 6.27 -21.27 -16.09
C ALA A 204 7.29 -20.83 -15.04
N PRO A 205 6.98 -19.85 -14.17
CA PRO A 205 7.93 -19.46 -13.13
C PRO A 205 8.14 -20.66 -12.19
N SER A 206 9.39 -21.10 -12.04
CA SER A 206 9.75 -22.17 -11.11
C SER A 206 9.92 -21.59 -9.70
N TRP A 207 8.79 -21.29 -9.04
CA TRP A 207 8.82 -20.83 -7.66
C TRP A 207 9.30 -21.97 -6.75
N THR A 208 10.28 -21.68 -5.89
CA THR A 208 10.76 -22.63 -4.88
C THR A 208 10.80 -21.97 -3.52
N TRP A 209 10.37 -22.72 -2.50
CA TRP A 209 10.28 -22.25 -1.13
C TRP A 209 11.31 -22.97 -0.27
N PRO A 210 12.59 -22.51 -0.29
CA PRO A 210 13.64 -23.22 0.44
C PRO A 210 13.33 -23.28 1.94
N PRO A 211 13.70 -24.37 2.62
CA PRO A 211 13.50 -24.52 4.06
C PRO A 211 14.06 -23.34 4.84
N VAL A 212 13.32 -22.92 5.87
CA VAL A 212 13.71 -21.83 6.76
C VAL A 212 13.95 -22.38 8.15
N ARG A 213 15.09 -22.03 8.74
CA ARG A 213 15.38 -22.45 10.12
C ARG A 213 14.72 -21.55 11.14
N VAL A 214 14.12 -22.16 12.16
CA VAL A 214 13.51 -21.51 13.32
C VAL A 214 14.18 -22.00 14.60
N ARG A 215 14.30 -21.10 15.59
CA ARG A 215 14.83 -21.44 16.90
C ARG A 215 13.70 -21.93 17.79
N CYS A 216 13.64 -23.23 18.07
CA CYS A 216 12.63 -23.85 18.92
C CYS A 216 13.25 -24.24 20.27
N GLY A 217 13.08 -23.39 21.28
CA GLY A 217 13.79 -23.54 22.56
C GLY A 217 15.31 -23.52 22.36
N ALA A 218 15.98 -24.60 22.77
CA ALA A 218 17.42 -24.77 22.64
C ALA A 218 17.88 -25.43 21.31
N VAL A 219 16.96 -25.77 20.40
CA VAL A 219 17.26 -26.50 19.16
C VAL A 219 16.87 -25.67 17.93
N TRP A 220 17.55 -25.89 16.80
CA TRP A 220 17.17 -25.32 15.51
C TRP A 220 16.38 -26.35 14.72
N HIS A 221 15.16 -25.99 14.31
CA HIS A 221 14.32 -26.82 13.43
C HIS A 221 14.17 -26.15 12.07
N GLU A 222 13.78 -26.93 11.07
CA GLU A 222 13.37 -26.41 9.77
C GLU A 222 11.86 -26.30 9.71
N VAL A 223 11.38 -25.29 8.98
CA VAL A 223 9.99 -25.15 8.54
C VAL A 223 9.99 -24.98 7.03
N ARG A 224 8.99 -25.55 6.37
CA ARG A 224 8.93 -25.64 4.90
C ARG A 224 7.54 -25.32 4.41
N ILE A 225 7.42 -24.66 3.27
CA ILE A 225 6.14 -24.49 2.60
C ILE A 225 5.97 -25.69 1.68
N VAL A 226 5.07 -26.60 2.02
CA VAL A 226 4.84 -27.87 1.30
C VAL A 226 3.33 -28.14 1.29
N ASP A 227 2.81 -28.61 0.17
CA ASP A 227 1.39 -28.97 0.00
C ASP A 227 0.41 -27.86 0.44
N GLY A 228 0.73 -26.60 0.13
CA GLY A 228 -0.14 -25.47 0.46
C GLY A 228 -0.23 -25.16 1.95
N ARG A 229 0.78 -25.50 2.75
CA ARG A 229 0.86 -25.18 4.19
C ARG A 229 2.29 -24.93 4.64
N LEU A 230 2.45 -24.21 5.74
CA LEU A 230 3.72 -24.15 6.48
C LEU A 230 3.85 -25.40 7.36
N ASP A 231 4.64 -26.36 6.89
CA ASP A 231 4.95 -27.62 7.56
C ASP A 231 6.14 -27.48 8.53
N THR A 232 6.08 -28.25 9.62
CA THR A 232 7.11 -28.32 10.66
C THR A 232 7.60 -29.75 10.82
N PRO A 233 8.56 -30.26 10.04
CA PRO A 233 8.96 -31.68 10.06
C PRO A 233 9.39 -32.24 11.43
N ALA A 234 9.76 -31.37 12.37
CA ALA A 234 10.17 -31.72 13.72
C ALA A 234 9.01 -31.87 14.72
N HIS A 235 7.78 -31.48 14.35
CA HIS A 235 6.59 -31.49 15.21
C HIS A 235 5.37 -31.94 14.41
N ASP A 236 4.54 -32.81 14.98
CA ASP A 236 3.26 -33.14 14.36
C ASP A 236 2.19 -32.04 14.58
N ASP A 237 1.09 -32.10 13.84
CA ASP A 237 0.01 -31.11 13.95
C ASP A 237 -0.58 -31.05 15.38
N ARG A 238 -0.61 -32.19 16.09
CA ARG A 238 -1.15 -32.26 17.46
C ARG A 238 -0.24 -31.55 18.46
N GLU A 239 1.07 -31.64 18.28
CA GLU A 239 2.07 -30.93 19.08
C GLU A 239 1.96 -29.42 18.85
N ILE A 240 1.83 -28.98 17.59
CA ILE A 240 1.62 -27.57 17.25
C ILE A 240 0.31 -27.05 17.85
N ASP A 241 -0.79 -27.79 17.74
CA ASP A 241 -2.09 -27.40 18.28
C ASP A 241 -2.08 -27.34 19.83
N ARG A 242 -1.37 -28.25 20.48
CA ARG A 242 -1.13 -28.19 21.94
C ARG A 242 -0.38 -26.92 22.30
N GLU A 243 0.71 -26.60 21.59
CA GLU A 243 1.47 -25.38 21.83
C GLU A 243 0.63 -24.12 21.60
N PHE A 244 -0.26 -24.09 20.60
CA PHE A 244 -1.21 -22.99 20.42
C PHE A 244 -2.14 -22.82 21.60
N THR A 245 -2.65 -23.94 22.13
CA THR A 245 -3.52 -23.93 23.31
C THR A 245 -2.78 -23.36 24.53
N PHE A 246 -1.55 -23.80 24.79
CA PHE A 246 -0.72 -23.26 25.87
C PHE A 246 -0.38 -21.79 25.67
N GLY A 247 -0.06 -21.38 24.44
CA GLY A 247 0.22 -20.00 24.07
C GLY A 247 -0.99 -19.07 24.27
N GLY A 248 -2.20 -19.56 23.97
CA GLY A 248 -3.45 -18.83 24.20
C GLY A 248 -3.74 -18.59 25.69
N LEU A 249 -3.22 -19.45 26.56
CA LEU A 249 -3.29 -19.30 28.03
C LEU A 249 -2.16 -18.43 28.61
N GLY A 250 -1.35 -17.80 27.75
CA GLY A 250 -0.21 -16.95 28.15
C GLY A 250 1.09 -17.71 28.42
N GLY A 251 1.15 -19.00 28.10
CA GLY A 251 2.37 -19.81 28.19
C GLY A 251 3.37 -19.52 27.06
N PRO A 252 4.65 -19.87 27.23
CA PRO A 252 5.65 -19.73 26.17
C PRO A 252 5.36 -20.74 25.03
N MET A 253 5.42 -20.29 23.78
CA MET A 253 5.37 -21.16 22.60
C MET A 253 6.78 -21.44 22.09
N GLY A 254 6.97 -22.65 21.54
CA GLY A 254 8.15 -22.98 20.76
C GLY A 254 8.25 -22.11 19.50
N GLY A 255 9.45 -22.08 18.90
CA GLY A 255 9.69 -21.29 17.70
C GLY A 255 8.95 -21.82 16.47
N CYS A 256 8.76 -23.14 16.38
CA CYS A 256 7.96 -23.77 15.32
C CYS A 256 6.50 -23.34 15.41
N ALA A 257 5.85 -23.53 16.57
CA ALA A 257 4.48 -23.06 16.77
C ALA A 257 4.37 -21.55 16.59
N SER A 258 5.30 -20.76 17.15
CA SER A 258 5.29 -19.30 16.95
C SER A 258 5.35 -18.91 15.47
N ALA A 259 6.15 -19.63 14.65
CA ALA A 259 6.21 -19.39 13.21
C ALA A 259 4.92 -19.80 12.49
N VAL A 260 4.34 -20.96 12.80
CA VAL A 260 3.07 -21.43 12.22
C VAL A 260 1.92 -20.50 12.60
N ARG A 261 1.83 -20.07 13.87
CA ARG A 261 0.85 -19.07 14.31
C ARG A 261 1.02 -17.79 13.52
N ALA A 262 2.24 -17.24 13.46
CA ALA A 262 2.47 -15.99 12.75
C ALA A 262 2.19 -16.07 11.25
N TRP A 263 2.38 -17.25 10.65
CA TRP A 263 2.03 -17.52 9.27
C TRP A 263 0.52 -17.57 9.05
N ARG A 264 -0.21 -18.29 9.91
CA ARG A 264 -1.67 -18.49 9.83
C ARG A 264 -2.49 -17.28 10.24
N THR A 265 -2.01 -16.45 11.18
CA THR A 265 -2.76 -15.31 11.72
C THR A 265 -2.28 -13.96 11.20
N GLY A 266 -1.08 -13.90 10.62
CA GLY A 266 -0.41 -12.64 10.29
C GLY A 266 0.30 -11.99 11.47
N GLU A 267 0.04 -12.44 12.71
CA GLU A 267 0.51 -11.82 13.95
C GLU A 267 1.80 -12.43 14.49
N GLY A 268 2.71 -11.58 14.97
CA GLY A 268 3.94 -12.04 15.60
C GLY A 268 5.11 -12.13 14.62
N ARG A 269 6.20 -12.71 15.09
CA ARG A 269 7.50 -12.60 14.42
C ARG A 269 7.82 -13.83 13.59
N LEU A 270 7.84 -13.66 12.27
CA LEU A 270 8.41 -14.64 11.35
C LEU A 270 9.94 -14.46 11.21
N PRO A 271 10.69 -15.56 10.96
CA PRO A 271 12.05 -15.47 10.46
C PRO A 271 12.12 -14.60 9.21
N LYS A 272 13.24 -13.89 9.03
CA LYS A 272 13.41 -12.91 7.93
C LYS A 272 13.05 -13.51 6.57
N ARG A 273 13.56 -14.70 6.22
CA ARG A 273 13.30 -15.35 4.93
C ARG A 273 11.83 -15.69 4.73
N LEU A 274 11.20 -16.32 5.72
CA LEU A 274 9.79 -16.69 5.66
C LEU A 274 8.88 -15.44 5.56
N ARG A 275 9.22 -14.37 6.30
CA ARG A 275 8.53 -13.07 6.17
C ARG A 275 8.64 -12.50 4.75
N TRP A 276 9.81 -12.60 4.11
CA TRP A 276 9.99 -12.15 2.73
C TRP A 276 9.16 -12.96 1.75
N GLN A 277 9.18 -14.29 1.83
CA GLN A 277 8.35 -15.17 0.99
C GLN A 277 6.86 -14.80 1.08
N ARG A 278 6.38 -14.51 2.29
CA ARG A 278 5.01 -14.04 2.53
C ARG A 278 4.71 -12.69 1.90
N VAL A 279 5.60 -11.72 2.12
CA VAL A 279 5.45 -10.36 1.57
C VAL A 279 5.47 -10.37 0.06
N ASP A 280 6.34 -11.19 -0.53
CA ASP A 280 6.47 -11.37 -1.97
C ASP A 280 5.17 -11.91 -2.57
N PHE A 281 4.63 -13.01 -2.03
CA PHE A 281 3.36 -13.59 -2.45
C PHE A 281 2.19 -12.58 -2.44
N PHE A 282 1.98 -11.89 -1.32
CA PHE A 282 0.89 -10.93 -1.22
C PHE A 282 1.11 -9.66 -2.04
N ARG A 283 2.36 -9.34 -2.39
CA ARG A 283 2.68 -8.26 -3.32
C ARG A 283 2.21 -8.58 -4.74
N HIS A 284 2.41 -9.82 -5.20
CA HIS A 284 1.87 -10.25 -6.49
C HIS A 284 0.34 -10.12 -6.53
N ALA A 285 -0.36 -10.49 -5.45
CA ALA A 285 -1.80 -10.30 -5.34
C ALA A 285 -2.21 -8.81 -5.29
N LEU A 286 -1.47 -7.98 -4.56
CA LEU A 286 -1.75 -6.54 -4.43
C LEU A 286 -1.65 -5.79 -5.77
N TYR A 287 -0.67 -6.16 -6.61
CA TYR A 287 -0.43 -5.53 -7.91
C TYR A 287 -1.14 -6.22 -9.09
N GLY A 288 -1.92 -7.27 -8.84
CA GLY A 288 -2.75 -7.91 -9.86
C GLY A 288 -2.04 -8.94 -10.74
N HIS A 289 -0.83 -9.37 -10.35
CA HIS A 289 -0.05 -10.40 -11.04
C HIS A 289 -0.67 -11.79 -10.88
N THR A 290 -1.83 -12.00 -11.51
CA THR A 290 -2.65 -13.19 -11.27
C THR A 290 -1.94 -14.46 -11.68
N ASP A 291 -1.23 -14.46 -12.82
CA ASP A 291 -0.47 -15.64 -13.27
C ASP A 291 0.61 -16.04 -12.26
N ASP A 292 1.30 -15.07 -11.67
CA ASP A 292 2.31 -15.35 -10.64
C ASP A 292 1.67 -15.90 -9.37
N VAL A 293 0.58 -15.29 -8.88
CA VAL A 293 -0.16 -15.80 -7.72
C VAL A 293 -0.59 -17.24 -7.94
N LEU A 294 -1.16 -17.54 -9.12
CA LEU A 294 -1.62 -18.87 -9.46
C LEU A 294 -0.46 -19.85 -9.58
N ALA A 295 0.67 -19.46 -10.19
CA ALA A 295 1.85 -20.30 -10.29
C ALA A 295 2.53 -20.54 -8.93
N MET A 296 2.53 -19.55 -8.02
CA MET A 296 3.03 -19.70 -6.65
C MET A 296 2.16 -20.68 -5.86
N LEU A 297 0.83 -20.62 -6.02
CA LEU A 297 -0.10 -21.60 -5.44
C LEU A 297 0.13 -23.00 -6.03
N ASP A 298 0.32 -23.11 -7.34
CA ASP A 298 0.59 -24.37 -8.03
C ASP A 298 1.96 -24.95 -7.63
N ALA A 299 2.91 -24.09 -7.24
CA ALA A 299 4.19 -24.45 -6.61
C ALA A 299 4.08 -24.75 -5.10
N GLY A 300 2.87 -24.86 -4.57
CA GLY A 300 2.59 -25.29 -3.19
C GLY A 300 2.61 -24.18 -2.15
N PHE A 301 2.56 -22.90 -2.54
CA PHE A 301 2.40 -21.82 -1.56
C PHE A 301 1.09 -21.96 -0.78
N ASP A 302 1.14 -21.59 0.50
CA ASP A 302 0.00 -21.71 1.40
C ASP A 302 -1.14 -20.75 1.04
N VAL A 303 -2.23 -21.33 0.53
CA VAL A 303 -3.44 -20.60 0.12
C VAL A 303 -4.18 -19.95 1.30
N ALA A 304 -3.99 -20.49 2.51
CA ALA A 304 -4.59 -19.99 3.75
C ALA A 304 -3.66 -19.02 4.52
N ALA A 305 -2.47 -18.73 3.98
CA ALA A 305 -1.57 -17.76 4.57
C ALA A 305 -2.27 -16.40 4.77
N ARG A 306 -1.79 -15.66 5.78
CA ARG A 306 -2.23 -14.28 6.03
C ARG A 306 -1.06 -13.33 5.96
N ASP A 307 -1.29 -12.16 5.38
CA ASP A 307 -0.28 -11.11 5.31
C ASP A 307 -0.02 -10.45 6.68
N GLY A 308 0.78 -9.39 6.69
CA GLY A 308 1.09 -8.66 7.93
C GLY A 308 -0.09 -7.91 8.56
N ALA A 309 -1.18 -7.69 7.82
CA ALA A 309 -2.42 -7.10 8.28
C ALA A 309 -3.48 -8.18 8.61
N GLY A 310 -3.13 -9.46 8.52
CA GLY A 310 -4.08 -10.56 8.75
C GLY A 310 -5.01 -10.83 7.58
N ALA A 311 -4.79 -10.22 6.42
CA ALA A 311 -5.62 -10.42 5.23
C ALA A 311 -5.22 -11.71 4.49
N THR A 312 -6.22 -12.42 3.97
CA THR A 312 -6.09 -13.60 3.10
C THR A 312 -6.26 -13.21 1.63
N LEU A 313 -5.95 -14.12 0.69
CA LEU A 313 -6.20 -13.91 -0.74
C LEU A 313 -7.64 -13.51 -1.10
N MET A 314 -8.62 -13.89 -0.28
CA MET A 314 -10.02 -13.47 -0.49
C MET A 314 -10.16 -11.94 -0.44
N HIS A 315 -9.39 -11.26 0.41
CA HIS A 315 -9.40 -9.80 0.53
C HIS A 315 -8.83 -9.12 -0.74
N TYR A 316 -8.06 -9.86 -1.54
CA TYR A 316 -7.41 -9.37 -2.74
C TYR A 316 -8.18 -9.67 -4.04
N LEU A 317 -9.37 -10.31 -3.98
CA LEU A 317 -10.14 -10.68 -5.17
C LEU A 317 -10.46 -9.50 -6.10
N GLY A 318 -10.63 -8.29 -5.56
CA GLY A 318 -10.87 -7.09 -6.37
C GLY A 318 -9.64 -6.58 -7.15
N ARG A 319 -8.46 -7.18 -6.96
CA ARG A 319 -7.17 -6.76 -7.55
C ARG A 319 -6.59 -7.76 -8.55
N VAL A 320 -7.03 -9.00 -8.48
CA VAL A 320 -6.60 -10.11 -9.34
C VAL A 320 -7.77 -10.57 -10.20
N ASP A 321 -7.51 -11.43 -11.20
CA ASP A 321 -8.60 -12.10 -11.91
C ASP A 321 -9.29 -13.11 -10.98
N HIS A 322 -10.34 -12.61 -10.33
CA HIS A 322 -11.16 -13.35 -9.39
C HIS A 322 -11.81 -14.59 -10.03
N ARG A 323 -12.05 -14.63 -11.35
CA ARG A 323 -12.69 -15.77 -12.01
C ARG A 323 -11.79 -17.01 -11.98
N ARG A 324 -10.47 -16.80 -12.04
CA ARG A 324 -9.45 -17.86 -11.95
C ARG A 324 -9.08 -18.19 -10.52
N LEU A 325 -8.99 -17.18 -9.65
CA LEU A 325 -8.56 -17.39 -8.25
C LEU A 325 -9.69 -17.95 -7.37
N TRP A 326 -10.93 -17.48 -7.54
CA TRP A 326 -12.06 -17.84 -6.68
C TRP A 326 -12.31 -19.35 -6.55
N PRO A 327 -12.33 -20.15 -7.64
CA PRO A 327 -12.52 -21.59 -7.54
C PRO A 327 -11.46 -22.27 -6.67
N ARG A 328 -10.21 -21.79 -6.72
CA ARG A 328 -9.10 -22.34 -5.92
C ARG A 328 -9.28 -22.03 -4.43
N LEU A 329 -9.66 -20.78 -4.10
CA LEU A 329 -9.94 -20.39 -2.70
C LEU A 329 -11.12 -21.16 -2.11
N ARG A 330 -12.15 -21.45 -2.93
CA ARG A 330 -13.31 -22.25 -2.52
C ARG A 330 -12.98 -23.73 -2.38
N ALA A 331 -12.17 -24.30 -3.27
CA ALA A 331 -11.71 -25.67 -3.15
C ALA A 331 -10.87 -25.89 -1.89
N ALA A 332 -10.12 -24.87 -1.46
CA ALA A 332 -9.38 -24.87 -0.20
C ALA A 332 -10.27 -24.69 1.07
N GLY A 333 -11.58 -24.46 0.91
CA GLY A 333 -12.51 -24.34 2.03
C GLY A 333 -12.34 -23.08 2.86
N LEU A 334 -11.77 -22.00 2.30
CA LEU A 334 -11.54 -20.77 3.04
C LEU A 334 -12.88 -20.08 3.42
N PRO A 335 -13.02 -19.53 4.64
CA PRO A 335 -14.24 -18.83 5.05
C PRO A 335 -14.40 -17.49 4.33
N VAL A 336 -15.59 -17.24 3.77
CA VAL A 336 -15.91 -16.01 3.02
C VAL A 336 -15.80 -14.76 3.89
N ASP A 337 -16.22 -14.81 5.15
CA ASP A 337 -16.18 -13.68 6.08
C ASP A 337 -14.93 -13.70 6.98
N THR A 338 -13.81 -14.20 6.46
CA THR A 338 -12.53 -14.09 7.16
C THR A 338 -12.23 -12.62 7.46
N ARG A 339 -11.78 -12.31 8.68
CA ARG A 339 -11.46 -10.92 9.07
C ARG A 339 -9.96 -10.66 9.12
N ASP A 340 -9.53 -9.52 8.61
CA ASP A 340 -8.19 -8.97 8.83
C ASP A 340 -8.05 -8.37 10.26
N HIS A 341 -6.89 -7.80 10.59
CA HIS A 341 -6.62 -7.22 11.93
C HIS A 341 -7.44 -5.97 12.21
N GLN A 342 -7.96 -5.30 11.18
CA GLN A 342 -8.92 -4.20 11.30
C GLN A 342 -10.37 -4.70 11.35
N GLY A 343 -10.59 -6.02 11.37
CA GLY A 343 -11.93 -6.61 11.33
C GLY A 343 -12.61 -6.53 9.96
N GLY A 344 -11.91 -6.06 8.92
CA GLY A 344 -12.42 -5.97 7.57
C GLY A 344 -12.59 -7.36 6.94
N THR A 345 -13.73 -7.57 6.27
CA THR A 345 -14.01 -8.79 5.49
C THR A 345 -13.65 -8.61 4.01
N PRO A 346 -13.50 -9.70 3.22
CA PRO A 346 -13.36 -9.62 1.77
C PRO A 346 -14.42 -8.74 1.10
N LEU A 347 -15.67 -8.81 1.59
CA LEU A 347 -16.77 -7.98 1.07
C LEU A 347 -16.52 -6.49 1.32
N ARG A 348 -16.04 -6.13 2.52
CA ARG A 348 -15.68 -4.74 2.87
C ARG A 348 -14.58 -4.18 1.96
N HIS A 349 -13.60 -5.01 1.58
CA HIS A 349 -12.54 -4.64 0.64
C HIS A 349 -13.08 -4.49 -0.80
N ALA A 350 -13.92 -5.41 -1.25
CA ALA A 350 -14.57 -5.32 -2.57
C ALA A 350 -15.44 -4.07 -2.72
N VAL A 351 -16.18 -3.71 -1.66
CA VAL A 351 -16.95 -2.45 -1.59
C VAL A 351 -16.02 -1.23 -1.64
N ALA A 352 -14.91 -1.23 -0.90
CA ALA A 352 -13.95 -0.12 -0.94
C ALA A 352 -13.35 0.10 -2.34
N LEU A 353 -13.16 -0.98 -3.10
CA LEU A 353 -12.66 -0.96 -4.49
C LEU A 353 -13.76 -0.69 -5.53
N GLN A 354 -15.03 -0.59 -5.11
CA GLN A 354 -16.21 -0.50 -6.00
C GLN A 354 -16.25 -1.62 -7.06
N SER A 355 -15.80 -2.83 -6.71
CA SER A 355 -15.78 -3.97 -7.62
C SER A 355 -17.11 -4.72 -7.60
N GLU A 356 -18.03 -4.35 -8.49
CA GLU A 356 -19.40 -4.88 -8.52
C GLU A 356 -19.46 -6.40 -8.74
N GLU A 357 -18.60 -6.94 -9.62
CA GLU A 357 -18.52 -8.38 -9.89
C GLU A 357 -18.07 -9.14 -8.64
N VAL A 358 -17.05 -8.65 -7.94
CA VAL A 358 -16.53 -9.32 -6.72
C VAL A 358 -17.52 -9.18 -5.55
N VAL A 359 -18.18 -8.03 -5.40
CA VAL A 359 -19.26 -7.87 -4.41
C VAL A 359 -20.37 -8.89 -4.65
N THR A 360 -20.83 -9.02 -5.89
CA THR A 360 -21.89 -9.96 -6.24
C THR A 360 -21.46 -11.40 -5.95
N LEU A 361 -20.26 -11.77 -6.39
CA LEU A 361 -19.68 -13.09 -6.15
C LEU A 361 -19.56 -13.42 -4.66
N LEU A 362 -19.12 -12.48 -3.82
CA LEU A 362 -19.01 -12.70 -2.37
C LEU A 362 -20.38 -12.81 -1.70
N LEU A 363 -21.35 -12.00 -2.10
CA LEU A 363 -22.73 -12.08 -1.58
C LEU A 363 -23.43 -13.36 -1.99
N ASP A 364 -23.27 -13.80 -3.25
CA ASP A 364 -23.74 -15.12 -3.72
C ASP A 364 -23.10 -16.27 -2.94
N ALA A 365 -21.88 -16.06 -2.45
CA ALA A 365 -21.15 -17.00 -1.62
C ALA A 365 -21.52 -16.98 -0.13
N GLY A 366 -22.45 -16.13 0.27
CA GLY A 366 -22.95 -16.01 1.65
C GLY A 366 -22.21 -15.00 2.53
N ALA A 367 -21.49 -14.03 1.97
CA ALA A 367 -20.85 -12.97 2.75
C ALA A 367 -21.87 -12.12 3.51
N ASP A 368 -21.60 -11.83 4.78
CA ASP A 368 -22.45 -11.00 5.63
C ASP A 368 -22.29 -9.50 5.29
N PRO A 369 -23.33 -8.83 4.74
CA PRO A 369 -23.28 -7.40 4.44
C PRO A 369 -23.26 -6.51 5.69
N HIS A 370 -23.58 -7.05 6.87
CA HIS A 370 -23.60 -6.36 8.16
C HIS A 370 -22.35 -6.61 9.02
N ALA A 371 -21.36 -7.34 8.51
CA ALA A 371 -20.13 -7.61 9.23
C ALA A 371 -19.40 -6.29 9.58
N ILE A 372 -19.36 -5.93 10.86
CA ILE A 372 -18.72 -4.70 11.33
C ILE A 372 -17.21 -4.87 11.49
N ASP A 373 -16.47 -3.89 10.98
CA ASP A 373 -15.03 -3.73 11.18
C ASP A 373 -14.72 -3.00 12.52
N ALA A 374 -13.44 -2.76 12.81
CA ALA A 374 -12.98 -2.08 14.01
C ALA A 374 -13.45 -0.61 14.08
N ASP A 375 -13.77 0.01 12.94
CA ASP A 375 -14.37 1.34 12.84
C ASP A 375 -15.90 1.30 13.04
N ARG A 376 -16.45 0.14 13.45
CA ARG A 376 -17.88 -0.11 13.63
C ARG A 376 -18.69 0.13 12.36
N THR A 377 -18.07 -0.05 11.20
CA THR A 377 -18.68 0.18 9.90
C THR A 377 -18.90 -1.17 9.21
N SER A 378 -20.10 -1.41 8.69
CA SER A 378 -20.37 -2.58 7.85
C SER A 378 -20.12 -2.28 6.35
N PRO A 379 -19.99 -3.30 5.49
CA PRO A 379 -19.95 -3.11 4.04
C PRO A 379 -21.10 -2.26 3.50
N ILE A 380 -22.33 -2.45 4.01
CA ILE A 380 -23.48 -1.64 3.62
C ILE A 380 -23.35 -0.19 4.09
N ASP A 381 -22.97 0.05 5.35
CA ASP A 381 -22.76 1.41 5.88
C ASP A 381 -21.70 2.16 5.06
N ARG A 382 -20.61 1.47 4.72
CA ARG A 382 -19.53 2.06 3.92
C ARG A 382 -20.00 2.46 2.53
N GLN A 383 -20.83 1.64 1.90
CA GLN A 383 -21.39 1.94 0.59
C GLN A 383 -22.40 3.09 0.66
N GLU A 384 -23.22 3.15 1.70
CA GLU A 384 -24.14 4.27 1.92
C GLU A 384 -23.39 5.58 2.11
N GLN A 385 -22.32 5.57 2.92
CA GLN A 385 -21.44 6.73 3.08
C GLN A 385 -20.82 7.14 1.74
N TYR A 386 -20.32 6.19 0.94
CA TYR A 386 -19.75 6.47 -0.38
C TYR A 386 -20.79 7.15 -1.31
N VAL A 387 -22.02 6.63 -1.35
CA VAL A 387 -23.10 7.20 -2.16
C VAL A 387 -23.49 8.60 -1.68
N GLU A 388 -23.56 8.82 -0.37
CA GLU A 388 -23.87 10.13 0.20
C GLU A 388 -22.77 11.16 -0.08
N ASP A 389 -21.50 10.80 0.11
CA ASP A 389 -20.36 11.64 -0.21
C ASP A 389 -20.34 11.96 -1.72
N TYR A 390 -20.59 10.96 -2.57
CA TYR A 390 -20.73 11.16 -4.02
C TYR A 390 -21.86 12.13 -4.36
N ARG A 391 -23.05 11.99 -3.74
CA ARG A 391 -24.18 12.93 -3.96
C ARG A 391 -23.83 14.36 -3.55
N ARG A 392 -23.18 14.55 -2.40
CA ARG A 392 -22.75 15.86 -1.90
C ARG A 392 -21.76 16.54 -2.84
N HIS A 393 -20.89 15.76 -3.46
CA HIS A 393 -19.87 16.26 -4.37
C HIS A 393 -20.26 16.16 -5.86
N ARG A 394 -21.47 15.68 -6.17
CA ARG A 394 -21.97 15.45 -7.54
C ARG A 394 -21.97 16.71 -8.42
N GLN A 395 -22.12 17.90 -7.84
CA GLN A 395 -22.05 19.17 -8.58
C GLN A 395 -20.62 19.53 -9.03
N LEU A 396 -19.60 18.85 -8.51
CA LEU A 396 -18.18 19.06 -8.81
C LEU A 396 -17.59 17.94 -9.69
N LEU A 397 -18.36 16.89 -10.00
CA LEU A 397 -17.93 15.74 -10.79
C LEU A 397 -18.79 15.65 -12.06
N PRO A 398 -18.19 15.44 -13.26
CA PRO A 398 -18.98 15.29 -14.47
C PRO A 398 -19.94 14.10 -14.35
N ALA A 399 -21.14 14.28 -14.89
CA ALA A 399 -22.27 13.38 -14.74
C ALA A 399 -22.03 12.05 -15.47
N GLN A 400 -21.34 11.07 -14.85
CA GLN A 400 -21.26 9.72 -15.41
C GLN A 400 -20.76 8.57 -14.51
N VAL A 401 -20.97 8.60 -13.18
CA VAL A 401 -20.95 7.34 -12.41
C VAL A 401 -22.36 7.08 -11.87
N PRO A 402 -23.10 6.09 -12.40
CA PRO A 402 -24.37 5.68 -11.79
C PRO A 402 -24.10 5.21 -10.36
N PRO A 403 -25.06 5.33 -9.43
CA PRO A 403 -24.92 4.64 -8.15
C PRO A 403 -24.71 3.17 -8.45
N SER A 404 -23.52 2.65 -8.14
CA SER A 404 -23.14 1.27 -8.41
C SER A 404 -24.23 0.33 -7.88
N SER A 405 -24.60 -0.68 -8.66
CA SER A 405 -25.69 -1.59 -8.28
C SER A 405 -25.38 -2.31 -6.95
N ILE A 406 -24.11 -2.26 -6.53
CA ILE A 406 -23.56 -2.62 -5.22
C ILE A 406 -24.51 -2.27 -4.06
N LEU A 407 -24.99 -1.03 -3.93
CA LEU A 407 -25.83 -0.69 -2.77
C LEU A 407 -27.19 -1.41 -2.82
N ALA A 408 -27.79 -1.50 -4.00
CA ALA A 408 -29.04 -2.25 -4.20
C ALA A 408 -28.83 -3.73 -3.89
N ARG A 409 -27.69 -4.30 -4.33
CA ARG A 409 -27.32 -5.69 -4.11
C ARG A 409 -27.07 -6.01 -2.63
N LEU A 410 -26.35 -5.13 -1.92
CA LEU A 410 -26.12 -5.24 -0.47
C LEU A 410 -27.45 -5.23 0.29
N ARG A 411 -28.34 -4.28 -0.01
CA ARG A 411 -29.68 -4.18 0.60
C ARG A 411 -30.55 -5.40 0.29
N ALA A 412 -30.53 -5.88 -0.95
CA ALA A 412 -31.29 -7.06 -1.35
C ALA A 412 -30.81 -8.34 -0.64
N THR A 413 -29.51 -8.43 -0.33
CA THR A 413 -28.95 -9.56 0.42
C THR A 413 -29.24 -9.43 1.91
N ALA A 414 -29.10 -8.22 2.47
CA ALA A 414 -29.43 -7.90 3.86
C ALA A 414 -30.90 -8.13 4.24
N ALA A 415 -31.81 -8.07 3.26
CA ALA A 415 -33.25 -8.28 3.46
C ALA A 415 -33.69 -9.76 3.41
N ARG A 416 -32.78 -10.68 3.07
CA ARG A 416 -33.02 -12.13 3.08
C ARG A 416 -32.53 -12.72 4.38
#